data_AF-A0A2B4R2Y3-F1
#
_entry.id   AF-A0A2B4R2Y3-F1
#
_cell.length_a   1.000
_cell.length_b   1.000
_cell.length_c   1.000
_cell.angle_alpha   90.00
_cell.angle_beta   90.00
_cell.angle_gamma   90.00
#
_symmetry.space_group_name_H-M   'P 1'
#
loop_
_entity.id
_entity.type
_entity.pdbx_description
1 polymer ?
#
loop_
_entity_poly.entity_id
_entity_poly.type
_entity_poly.pdbx_seq_one_letter_code
_entity_poly.pdbx_strand_id
1 'polypeptide(L)'
;TSVGDMVTYISELRLVSVTNKDSGNYQCVVTSYFTPIQSKIVQITVLGFRIERKGIQTAVTLMRLVLILIRTSIPLEFYGVSEAPHFVNPIRHEVVVSVSDNAVLQCLVRGAPGPTVTWVKNGKVVKRSSRIMFAEAGQVLVITEVKEDDSDKYSCEASNSEGTVRQSTELYVEPGMDANVTESSPS
;
A
#
# COMPACT_ATOMS: atom_id res chain seq x y z
N THR A 1 3.39 -16.99 -13.31
CA THR A 1 4.51 -16.20 -13.88
C THR A 1 3.86 -15.08 -14.66
N SER A 2 3.74 -13.86 -14.16
CA SER A 2 4.84 -12.94 -13.82
C SER A 2 4.46 -12.04 -12.64
N VAL A 3 5.38 -11.91 -11.70
CA VAL A 3 5.42 -10.83 -10.71
C VAL A 3 5.53 -9.52 -11.50
N GLY A 4 4.67 -8.54 -11.20
CA GLY A 4 4.89 -7.19 -11.71
C GLY A 4 6.11 -6.63 -11.00
N ASP A 5 7.25 -6.62 -11.68
CA ASP A 5 8.51 -6.18 -11.11
C ASP A 5 8.38 -4.74 -10.61
N MET A 6 8.60 -4.56 -9.30
CA MET A 6 8.74 -3.25 -8.69
C MET A 6 10.05 -2.64 -9.21
N VAL A 7 9.95 -1.71 -10.15
CA VAL A 7 11.14 -1.04 -10.69
C VAL A 7 11.70 -0.11 -9.62
N THR A 8 12.83 -0.51 -9.04
CA THR A 8 13.54 0.28 -8.03
C THR A 8 14.51 1.21 -8.74
N TYR A 9 14.38 2.52 -8.50
CA TYR A 9 15.32 3.52 -9.00
C TYR A 9 16.26 3.94 -7.87
N ILE A 10 17.56 3.81 -8.10
CA ILE A 10 18.61 4.17 -7.15
C ILE A 10 19.36 5.38 -7.71
N SER A 11 19.48 6.44 -6.91
CA SER A 11 20.30 7.61 -7.22
C SER A 11 21.37 7.75 -6.14
N GLU A 12 22.63 7.85 -6.54
CA GLU A 12 23.78 7.93 -5.64
C GLU A 12 24.54 9.25 -5.86
N LEU A 13 24.76 10.00 -4.78
CA LEU A 13 25.66 11.15 -4.77
C LEU A 13 27.03 10.74 -4.21
N ARG A 14 28.07 10.83 -5.06
CA ARG A 14 29.47 10.60 -4.64
C ARG A 14 30.24 11.92 -4.68
N LEU A 15 30.71 12.36 -3.52
CA LEU A 15 31.58 13.53 -3.41
C LEU A 15 33.05 13.07 -3.40
N VAL A 16 33.86 13.64 -4.30
CA VAL A 16 35.28 13.31 -4.46
C VAL A 16 36.11 14.55 -4.10
N SER A 17 37.19 14.36 -3.33
CA SER A 17 38.07 15.45 -2.89
C SER A 17 37.35 16.54 -2.08
N VAL A 18 36.52 16.09 -1.13
CA VAL A 18 35.67 16.92 -0.28
C VAL A 18 36.49 17.88 0.60
N THR A 19 36.08 19.14 0.64
CA THR A 19 36.62 20.19 1.51
C THR A 19 35.58 20.62 2.55
N ASN A 20 36.00 21.44 3.52
CA ASN A 20 35.06 22.00 4.49
C ASN A 20 33.95 22.87 3.86
N LYS A 21 34.18 23.40 2.65
CA LYS A 21 33.19 24.19 1.89
C LYS A 21 32.03 23.36 1.35
N ASP A 22 32.19 22.05 1.29
CA ASP A 22 31.15 21.11 0.85
C ASP A 22 30.25 20.65 2.02
N SER A 23 30.36 21.32 3.18
CA SER A 23 29.45 21.07 4.30
C SER A 23 28.10 21.74 4.04
N GLY A 24 27.01 21.05 4.30
CA GLY A 24 25.67 21.58 4.09
C GLY A 24 24.57 20.54 4.23
N ASN A 25 23.35 20.97 3.99
CA ASN A 25 22.20 20.08 3.95
C ASN A 25 22.01 19.54 2.54
N TYR A 26 21.91 18.22 2.44
CA TYR A 26 21.68 17.54 1.17
C TYR A 26 20.31 16.86 1.23
N GLN A 27 19.53 17.05 0.17
CA GLN A 27 18.21 16.46 0.01
C GLN A 27 18.10 15.87 -1.39
N CYS A 28 17.67 14.62 -1.48
CA CYS A 28 17.29 14.02 -2.75
C CYS A 28 15.82 14.34 -3.00
N VAL A 29 15.53 15.02 -4.11
CA VAL A 29 14.18 15.36 -4.51
C VAL A 29 13.83 14.57 -5.75
N VAL A 30 12.76 13.79 -5.70
CA VAL A 30 12.27 13.01 -6.84
C VAL A 30 10.97 13.65 -7.32
N THR A 31 10.96 14.15 -8.55
CA THR A 31 9.77 14.80 -9.12
C THR A 31 9.07 13.84 -10.08
N SER A 32 7.78 13.56 -9.82
CA SER A 32 6.88 12.88 -10.76
C SER A 32 5.84 13.87 -11.29
N TYR A 33 5.26 13.60 -12.47
CA TYR A 33 4.27 14.47 -13.14
C TYR A 33 3.03 14.80 -12.28
N PHE A 34 2.72 13.99 -11.28
CA PHE A 34 1.53 14.15 -10.43
C PHE A 34 1.84 14.85 -9.10
N THR A 35 2.97 14.52 -8.44
CA THR A 35 3.44 15.19 -7.20
C THR A 35 4.97 15.03 -7.01
N PRO A 36 5.68 16.06 -6.49
CA PRO A 36 7.05 15.90 -6.00
C PRO A 36 7.07 15.06 -4.72
N ILE A 37 7.94 14.05 -4.66
CA ILE A 37 8.22 13.28 -3.45
C ILE A 37 9.60 13.70 -2.94
N GLN A 38 9.67 14.16 -1.69
CA GLN A 38 10.93 14.59 -1.08
C GLN A 38 11.45 13.54 -0.09
N SER A 39 12.76 13.27 -0.13
CA SER A 39 13.41 12.43 0.88
C SER A 39 13.62 13.21 2.19
N LYS A 40 13.90 12.47 3.29
CA LYS A 40 14.38 13.05 4.54
C LYS A 40 15.70 13.82 4.30
N ILE A 41 15.84 14.98 4.94
CA ILE A 41 17.04 15.84 4.83
C ILE A 41 18.19 15.21 5.63
N VAL A 42 19.37 15.12 5.02
CA VAL A 42 20.60 14.65 5.68
C VAL A 42 21.58 15.81 5.75
N GLN A 43 22.05 16.12 6.95
CA GLN A 43 23.08 17.13 7.17
C GLN A 43 24.46 16.49 7.09
N ILE A 44 25.30 17.01 6.19
CA ILE A 44 26.71 16.59 6.06
C ILE A 44 27.60 17.72 6.55
N THR A 45 28.34 17.46 7.63
CA THR A 45 29.32 18.40 8.19
C THR A 45 30.72 17.85 8.00
N VAL A 46 31.56 18.53 7.22
CA VAL A 46 32.94 18.14 6.91
C VAL A 46 33.90 18.95 7.79
N LEU A 47 34.33 18.33 8.89
CA LEU A 47 35.31 18.93 9.81
C LEU A 47 36.73 18.75 9.25
N GLY A 48 37.42 19.85 8.98
CA GLY A 48 38.81 19.82 8.53
C GLY A 48 39.78 19.59 9.68
N PHE A 49 40.59 18.53 9.61
CA PHE A 49 41.69 18.30 10.57
C PHE A 49 43.04 18.35 9.86
N ARG A 50 44.00 19.13 10.40
CA ARG A 50 45.41 19.12 9.99
C ARG A 50 46.16 18.09 10.85
N ILE A 51 46.84 17.14 10.20
CA ILE A 51 47.40 15.91 10.81
C ILE A 51 48.91 16.07 11.06
N GLU A 52 49.35 16.05 12.33
CA GLU A 52 50.77 15.89 12.69
C GLU A 52 51.14 14.41 12.90
N ARG A 53 52.14 13.95 12.13
CA ARG A 53 52.43 12.55 11.83
C ARG A 53 53.11 11.83 13.00
N LYS A 54 52.36 11.03 13.80
CA LYS A 54 52.77 9.70 14.32
C LYS A 54 51.75 9.10 15.31
N GLY A 55 51.05 9.89 16.12
CA GLY A 55 49.98 9.38 17.01
C GLY A 55 48.67 9.03 16.28
N ILE A 56 48.51 9.59 15.08
CA ILE A 56 47.27 9.53 14.30
C ILE A 56 47.08 8.16 13.65
N GLN A 57 48.15 7.44 13.28
CA GLN A 57 48.01 6.11 12.69
C GLN A 57 47.38 5.13 13.70
N THR A 58 47.88 5.14 14.94
CA THR A 58 47.40 4.25 16.01
C THR A 58 45.98 4.64 16.45
N ALA A 59 45.68 5.94 16.55
CA ALA A 59 44.33 6.43 16.84
C ALA A 59 43.34 6.12 15.72
N VAL A 60 43.73 6.23 14.44
CA VAL A 60 42.91 5.87 13.28
C VAL A 60 42.68 4.36 13.20
N THR A 61 43.69 3.54 13.50
CA THR A 61 43.52 2.08 13.56
C THR A 61 42.60 1.67 14.71
N LEU A 62 42.74 2.28 15.89
CA LEU A 62 41.84 2.05 17.03
C LEU A 62 40.41 2.54 16.72
N MET A 63 40.26 3.71 16.10
CA MET A 63 38.96 4.23 15.68
C MET A 63 38.33 3.36 14.59
N ARG A 64 39.12 2.83 13.65
CA ARG A 64 38.62 1.85 12.67
C ARG A 64 38.16 0.55 13.33
N LEU A 65 38.90 0.04 14.32
CA LEU A 65 38.50 -1.16 15.07
C LEU A 65 37.21 -0.90 15.87
N VAL A 66 37.08 0.25 16.54
CA VAL A 66 35.86 0.65 17.26
C VAL A 66 34.67 0.77 16.30
N LEU A 67 34.84 1.39 15.13
CA LEU A 67 33.79 1.50 14.12
C LEU A 67 33.39 0.16 13.52
N ILE A 68 34.34 -0.77 13.31
CA ILE A 68 34.05 -2.14 12.86
C ILE A 68 33.24 -2.87 13.92
N LEU A 69 33.64 -2.79 15.20
CA LEU A 69 32.92 -3.39 16.31
C LEU A 69 31.49 -2.85 16.43
N ILE A 70 31.27 -1.53 16.25
CA ILE A 70 29.94 -0.91 16.19
C ILE A 70 29.13 -1.40 14.97
N ARG A 71 29.76 -1.55 13.81
CA ARG A 71 29.12 -2.05 12.58
C ARG A 71 28.74 -3.53 12.68
N THR A 72 29.47 -4.33 13.44
CA THR A 72 29.20 -5.77 13.65
C THR A 72 28.28 -6.05 14.84
N SER A 73 28.05 -5.08 15.73
CA SER A 73 27.19 -5.25 16.91
C SER A 73 25.74 -4.80 16.70
N ILE A 74 25.38 -4.33 15.50
CA ILE A 74 24.00 -4.04 15.15
C ILE A 74 23.63 -4.91 13.94
N PRO A 75 22.91 -6.04 14.14
CA PRO A 75 22.25 -6.68 13.02
C PRO A 75 21.25 -5.65 12.45
N LEU A 76 21.40 -5.34 11.16
CA LEU A 76 20.44 -4.55 10.39
C LEU A 76 19.17 -5.38 10.18
N GLU A 77 18.42 -5.63 11.25
CA GLU A 77 17.02 -5.94 11.11
C GLU A 77 16.28 -4.59 10.99
N PHE A 78 15.81 -4.34 9.77
CA PHE A 78 14.80 -3.33 9.50
C PHE A 78 13.61 -3.59 10.44
N TYR A 79 13.53 -2.92 11.59
CA TYR A 79 12.27 -2.75 12.30
C TYR A 79 11.42 -1.75 11.51
N GLY A 80 10.95 -2.18 10.33
CA GLY A 80 9.77 -1.57 9.73
C GLY A 80 8.63 -1.76 10.72
N VAL A 81 7.94 -0.68 11.08
CA VAL A 81 6.75 -0.77 11.93
C VAL A 81 5.77 -1.69 11.20
N SER A 82 5.59 -2.90 11.74
CA SER A 82 4.63 -3.86 11.25
C SER A 82 3.29 -3.60 11.94
N GLU A 83 2.22 -3.61 11.17
CA GLU A 83 0.88 -3.26 11.60
C GLU A 83 -0.12 -4.27 11.01
N ALA A 84 -0.92 -4.87 11.87
CA ALA A 84 -2.03 -5.73 11.46
C ALA A 84 -3.05 -4.95 10.62
N PRO A 85 -3.74 -5.62 9.69
CA PRO A 85 -4.67 -4.93 8.82
C PRO A 85 -5.81 -4.32 9.62
N HIS A 86 -6.32 -3.15 9.23
CA HIS A 86 -7.49 -2.54 9.83
C HIS A 86 -8.31 -1.77 8.79
N PHE A 87 -9.63 -1.69 9.00
CA PHE A 87 -10.52 -0.95 8.11
C PHE A 87 -10.37 0.55 8.37
N VAL A 88 -10.12 1.32 7.30
CA VAL A 88 -10.00 2.79 7.38
C VAL A 88 -11.36 3.41 7.67
N ASN A 89 -12.40 2.86 7.02
CA ASN A 89 -13.79 3.26 7.20
C ASN A 89 -14.66 2.01 7.35
N PRO A 90 -15.78 2.10 8.09
CA PRO A 90 -16.75 1.02 8.14
C PRO A 90 -17.28 0.72 6.73
N ILE A 91 -17.29 -0.56 6.34
CA ILE A 91 -18.08 -1.02 5.19
C ILE A 91 -19.57 -0.66 5.41
N ARG A 92 -20.25 -0.27 4.34
CA ARG A 92 -21.72 -0.10 4.35
C ARG A 92 -22.37 -1.45 4.66
N HIS A 93 -23.27 -1.51 5.62
CA HIS A 93 -23.94 -2.76 6.00
C HIS A 93 -24.79 -3.33 4.86
N GLU A 94 -25.40 -2.47 4.06
CA GLU A 94 -26.30 -2.84 2.97
C GLU A 94 -26.05 -1.94 1.75
N VAL A 95 -26.14 -2.55 0.56
CA VAL A 95 -26.07 -1.87 -0.73
C VAL A 95 -27.24 -2.38 -1.58
N VAL A 96 -28.09 -1.46 -2.03
CA VAL A 96 -29.25 -1.76 -2.87
C VAL A 96 -28.98 -1.30 -4.30
N VAL A 97 -29.20 -2.18 -5.28
CA VAL A 97 -28.93 -1.91 -6.70
C VAL A 97 -30.03 -2.53 -7.55
N SER A 98 -30.51 -1.86 -8.60
CA SER A 98 -31.50 -2.44 -9.50
C SER A 98 -30.88 -3.51 -10.41
N VAL A 99 -31.67 -4.50 -10.84
CA VAL A 99 -31.27 -5.44 -11.90
C VAL A 99 -30.73 -4.66 -13.12
N SER A 100 -29.69 -5.18 -13.76
CA SER A 100 -28.98 -4.60 -14.92
C SER A 100 -28.08 -3.38 -14.65
N ASP A 101 -28.17 -2.76 -13.47
CA ASP A 101 -27.20 -1.75 -13.04
C ASP A 101 -25.87 -2.39 -12.59
N ASN A 102 -24.89 -1.55 -12.22
CA ASN A 102 -23.60 -2.00 -11.72
C ASN A 102 -23.53 -1.82 -10.20
N ALA A 103 -23.18 -2.88 -9.46
CA ALA A 103 -22.89 -2.80 -8.04
C ALA A 103 -21.40 -2.49 -7.79
N VAL A 104 -21.13 -1.60 -6.83
CA VAL A 104 -19.79 -1.27 -6.37
C VAL A 104 -19.71 -1.47 -4.86
N LEU A 105 -18.93 -2.46 -4.44
CA LEU A 105 -18.66 -2.75 -3.03
C LEU A 105 -17.23 -2.32 -2.71
N GLN A 106 -17.08 -1.47 -1.69
CA GLN A 106 -15.78 -0.91 -1.31
C GLN A 106 -15.42 -1.30 0.12
N CYS A 107 -14.16 -1.69 0.30
CA CYS A 107 -13.56 -2.12 1.55
C CYS A 107 -12.16 -1.52 1.66
N LEU A 108 -12.03 -0.38 2.33
CA LEU A 108 -10.75 0.31 2.47
C LEU A 108 -9.98 -0.25 3.67
N VAL A 109 -8.82 -0.85 3.41
CA VAL A 109 -7.98 -1.52 4.42
C VAL A 109 -6.56 -0.98 4.34
N ARG A 110 -5.96 -0.73 5.51
CA ARG A 110 -4.53 -0.39 5.67
C ARG A 110 -3.84 -1.46 6.50
N GLY A 111 -2.52 -1.52 6.40
CA GLY A 111 -1.65 -2.42 7.14
C GLY A 111 -0.22 -2.33 6.61
N ALA A 112 0.74 -2.77 7.40
CA ALA A 112 2.16 -2.78 7.05
C ALA A 112 2.78 -4.14 7.43
N PRO A 113 3.29 -4.95 6.48
CA PRO A 113 3.24 -4.78 5.02
C PRO A 113 1.80 -4.64 4.48
N GLY A 114 1.66 -4.09 3.28
CA GLY A 114 0.35 -3.86 2.65
C GLY A 114 -0.49 -5.14 2.55
N PRO A 115 -1.75 -5.15 3.00
CA PRO A 115 -2.54 -6.37 3.07
C PRO A 115 -3.04 -6.83 1.70
N THR A 116 -3.16 -8.15 1.53
CA THR A 116 -3.84 -8.76 0.39
C THR A 116 -5.33 -8.84 0.68
N VAL A 117 -6.16 -8.34 -0.24
CA VAL A 117 -7.62 -8.33 -0.09
C VAL A 117 -8.28 -9.43 -0.93
N THR A 118 -9.19 -10.17 -0.30
CA THR A 118 -9.98 -11.24 -0.92
C THR A 118 -11.47 -11.01 -0.65
N TRP A 119 -12.29 -11.07 -1.70
CA TRP A 119 -13.74 -11.02 -1.57
C TRP A 119 -14.33 -12.43 -1.54
N VAL A 120 -15.31 -12.65 -0.66
CA VAL A 120 -15.98 -13.93 -0.46
C VAL A 120 -17.49 -13.72 -0.56
N LYS A 121 -18.15 -14.46 -1.46
CA LYS A 121 -19.61 -14.51 -1.60
C LYS A 121 -20.07 -15.88 -1.12
N ASN A 122 -20.96 -15.94 -0.13
CA ASN A 122 -21.48 -17.20 0.43
C ASN A 122 -20.39 -18.25 0.72
N GLY A 123 -19.32 -17.82 1.40
CA GLY A 123 -18.19 -18.68 1.76
C GLY A 123 -17.25 -19.07 0.60
N LYS A 124 -17.52 -18.65 -0.65
CA LYS A 124 -16.66 -18.92 -1.81
C LYS A 124 -15.92 -17.68 -2.25
N VAL A 125 -14.63 -17.82 -2.56
CA VAL A 125 -13.81 -16.73 -3.10
C VAL A 125 -14.38 -16.26 -4.42
N VAL A 126 -14.67 -14.96 -4.51
CA VAL A 126 -15.11 -14.29 -5.72
C VAL A 126 -13.92 -14.21 -6.68
N LYS A 127 -14.11 -14.68 -7.92
CA LYS A 127 -13.07 -14.67 -8.96
C LYS A 127 -13.40 -13.67 -10.05
N ARG A 128 -12.36 -13.12 -10.67
CA ARG A 128 -12.49 -12.22 -11.81
C ARG A 128 -13.22 -12.95 -12.95
N SER A 129 -14.16 -12.27 -13.58
CA SER A 129 -14.93 -12.78 -14.72
C SER A 129 -15.23 -11.63 -15.69
N SER A 130 -16.02 -11.88 -16.74
CA SER A 130 -16.49 -10.80 -17.62
C SER A 130 -17.35 -9.76 -16.89
N ARG A 131 -18.09 -10.16 -15.86
CA ARG A 131 -18.93 -9.26 -15.04
C ARG A 131 -18.29 -8.78 -13.75
N ILE A 132 -17.20 -9.44 -13.31
CA ILE A 132 -16.58 -9.18 -12.01
C ILE A 132 -15.20 -8.59 -12.20
N MET A 133 -15.02 -7.36 -11.70
CA MET A 133 -13.77 -6.63 -11.73
C MET A 133 -13.32 -6.24 -10.33
N PHE A 134 -12.00 -6.17 -10.15
CA PHE A 134 -11.36 -5.68 -8.94
C PHE A 134 -10.56 -4.43 -9.27
N ALA A 135 -10.66 -3.40 -8.42
CA ALA A 135 -9.89 -2.17 -8.49
C ALA A 135 -9.24 -1.87 -7.12
N GLU A 136 -8.36 -0.86 -7.06
CA GLU A 136 -7.67 -0.43 -5.84
C GLU A 136 -6.97 -1.59 -5.09
N ALA A 137 -6.24 -2.42 -5.84
CA ALA A 137 -5.57 -3.62 -5.32
C ALA A 137 -6.51 -4.63 -4.65
N GLY A 138 -7.77 -4.70 -5.10
CA GLY A 138 -8.78 -5.63 -4.59
C GLY A 138 -9.73 -5.02 -3.56
N GLN A 139 -9.50 -3.77 -3.13
CA GLN A 139 -10.35 -3.08 -2.16
C GLN A 139 -11.71 -2.66 -2.74
N VAL A 140 -11.86 -2.62 -4.06
CA VAL A 140 -13.13 -2.33 -4.74
C VAL A 140 -13.52 -3.52 -5.60
N LEU A 141 -14.70 -4.07 -5.35
CA LEU A 141 -15.35 -5.11 -6.15
C LEU A 141 -16.47 -4.46 -6.98
N VAL A 142 -16.38 -4.60 -8.30
CA VAL A 142 -17.40 -4.13 -9.24
C VAL A 142 -18.07 -5.35 -9.88
N ILE A 143 -19.40 -5.40 -9.81
CA ILE A 143 -20.23 -6.39 -10.47
C ILE A 143 -21.07 -5.66 -11.52
N THR A 144 -20.84 -5.91 -12.79
CA THR A 144 -21.59 -5.27 -13.88
C THR A 144 -22.82 -6.07 -14.24
N GLU A 145 -23.89 -5.36 -14.63
CA GLU A 145 -25.18 -5.95 -15.01
C GLU A 145 -25.66 -6.96 -13.96
N VAL A 146 -25.91 -6.45 -12.75
CA VAL A 146 -26.27 -7.30 -11.60
C VAL A 146 -27.55 -8.08 -11.87
N LYS A 147 -27.57 -9.32 -11.41
CA LYS A 147 -28.70 -10.24 -11.49
C LYS A 147 -29.27 -10.49 -10.10
N GLU A 148 -30.51 -10.99 -10.02
CA GLU A 148 -31.13 -11.33 -8.73
C GLU A 148 -30.26 -12.29 -7.90
N ASP A 149 -29.65 -13.31 -8.55
CA ASP A 149 -28.71 -14.25 -7.94
C ASP A 149 -27.41 -13.61 -7.43
N ASP A 150 -27.12 -12.36 -7.80
CA ASP A 150 -25.99 -11.61 -7.25
C ASP A 150 -26.29 -11.06 -5.85
N SER A 151 -27.57 -11.04 -5.43
CA SER A 151 -27.98 -10.69 -4.06
C SER A 151 -27.46 -11.72 -3.06
N ASP A 152 -26.54 -11.29 -2.20
CA ASP A 152 -25.89 -12.16 -1.24
C ASP A 152 -25.09 -11.34 -0.22
N LYS A 153 -24.56 -12.03 0.78
CA LYS A 153 -23.57 -11.48 1.71
C LYS A 153 -22.18 -11.57 1.11
N TYR A 154 -21.55 -10.41 0.93
CA TYR A 154 -20.16 -10.29 0.50
C TYR A 154 -19.28 -9.95 1.70
N SER A 155 -18.21 -10.72 1.90
CA SER A 155 -17.19 -10.44 2.91
C SER A 155 -15.91 -9.98 2.24
N CYS A 156 -15.35 -8.89 2.75
CA CYS A 156 -13.98 -8.48 2.47
C CYS A 156 -13.08 -9.04 3.57
N GLU A 157 -12.08 -9.83 3.17
CA GLU A 157 -11.04 -10.37 4.03
C GLU A 157 -9.69 -9.79 3.61
N ALA A 158 -8.96 -9.23 4.58
CA ALA A 158 -7.67 -8.62 4.31
C ALA A 158 -6.60 -9.17 5.26
N SER A 159 -5.46 -9.61 4.71
CA SER A 159 -4.40 -10.26 5.49
C SER A 159 -3.00 -9.77 5.14
N ASN A 160 -2.13 -9.71 6.14
CA ASN A 160 -0.68 -9.56 5.98
C ASN A 160 0.05 -10.46 6.99
N SER A 161 1.36 -10.30 7.16
CA SER A 161 2.16 -11.09 8.11
C SER A 161 1.76 -10.90 9.58
N GLU A 162 1.08 -9.81 9.91
CA GLU A 162 0.76 -9.41 11.28
C GLU A 162 -0.67 -9.79 11.69
N GLY A 163 -1.54 -10.10 10.74
CA GLY A 163 -2.90 -10.54 11.05
C GLY A 163 -3.87 -10.49 9.88
N THR A 164 -5.14 -10.69 10.22
CA THR A 164 -6.26 -10.75 9.29
C THR A 164 -7.48 -10.04 9.88
N VAL A 165 -8.20 -9.30 9.04
CA VAL A 165 -9.50 -8.70 9.39
C VAL A 165 -10.55 -9.07 8.36
N ARG A 166 -11.82 -9.08 8.82
CA ARG A 166 -12.98 -9.39 7.98
C ARG A 166 -14.15 -8.48 8.32
N GLN A 167 -14.81 -7.96 7.29
CA GLN A 167 -16.07 -7.24 7.42
C GLN A 167 -17.00 -7.64 6.27
N SER A 168 -18.31 -7.59 6.51
CA SER A 168 -19.33 -8.02 5.53
C SER A 168 -20.29 -6.89 5.17
N THR A 169 -20.86 -6.98 3.98
CA THR A 169 -21.95 -6.16 3.45
C THR A 169 -22.98 -7.05 2.79
N GLU A 170 -24.24 -6.68 2.85
CA GLU A 170 -25.31 -7.33 2.10
C GLU A 170 -25.59 -6.55 0.82
N LEU A 171 -25.54 -7.25 -0.31
CA LEU A 171 -25.99 -6.72 -1.60
C LEU A 171 -27.42 -7.20 -1.81
N TYR A 172 -28.34 -6.26 -1.97
CA TYR A 172 -29.72 -6.54 -2.35
C TYR A 172 -29.97 -6.02 -3.77
N VAL A 173 -30.41 -6.91 -4.66
CA VAL A 173 -30.73 -6.55 -6.03
C VAL A 173 -32.25 -6.38 -6.17
N GLU A 174 -32.68 -5.14 -6.43
CA GLU A 174 -34.09 -4.83 -6.65
C GLU A 174 -34.53 -5.26 -8.05
N PRO A 175 -35.69 -5.94 -8.20
CA PRO A 175 -36.24 -6.26 -9.49
C PRO A 175 -36.46 -4.98 -10.29
N GLY A 176 -36.12 -4.98 -11.58
CA GLY A 176 -36.41 -3.86 -12.46
C GLY A 176 -37.92 -3.65 -12.50
N MET A 177 -38.39 -2.41 -12.27
CA MET A 177 -39.79 -2.09 -12.48
C MET A 177 -40.13 -2.27 -13.96
N ASP A 178 -40.87 -3.33 -14.28
CA ASP A 178 -41.47 -3.50 -15.60
C ASP A 178 -42.41 -2.30 -15.87
N ALA A 179 -42.03 -1.45 -16.82
CA ALA A 179 -42.83 -0.33 -17.29
C ALA A 179 -44.04 -0.77 -18.14
N ASN A 180 -44.79 -1.79 -17.71
CA ASN A 180 -45.99 -2.28 -18.39
C ASN A 180 -47.08 -2.68 -17.38
N VAL A 181 -47.50 -1.73 -16.53
CA VAL A 181 -48.83 -1.76 -15.92
C VAL A 181 -49.77 -1.03 -16.89
N THR A 182 -50.27 -1.73 -17.91
CA THR A 182 -51.50 -1.29 -18.60
C THR A 182 -52.64 -1.37 -17.61
N GLU A 183 -53.01 -0.21 -17.08
CA GLU A 183 -54.21 0.03 -16.31
C GLU A 183 -55.44 -0.27 -17.19
N SER A 184 -55.95 -1.50 -17.14
CA SER A 184 -57.24 -1.83 -17.73
C SER A 184 -58.34 -1.40 -16.77
N SER A 185 -58.84 -0.18 -16.95
CA SER A 185 -60.08 0.29 -16.32
C SER A 185 -61.26 -0.63 -16.70
N PRO A 186 -62.05 -1.14 -15.75
CA PRO A 186 -63.29 -1.83 -16.08
C PRO A 186 -64.37 -0.81 -16.47
N SER A 187 -65.11 -1.15 -17.53
CA SER A 187 -66.26 -0.41 -18.07
C SER A 187 -67.52 -0.60 -17.23
#